data_AF-A0A4U0X7Q2-F1
#
_entry.id   AF-A0A4U0X7Q2-F1
#
_cell.length_a   1.000
_cell.length_b   1.000
_cell.length_c   1.000
_cell.angle_alpha   90.00
_cell.angle_beta   90.00
_cell.angle_gamma   90.00
#
_symmetry.space_group_name_H-M   'P 1'
#
loop_
_entity.id
_entity.type
_entity.pdbx_description
1 polymer ?
#
loop_
_entity_poly.entity_id
_entity_poly.type
_entity_poly.pdbx_seq_one_letter_code
_entity_poly.pdbx_strand_id
1 'polypeptide(L)' 'MAARMQQGGRPGGTRFAQFKLVLLGESAVGKSSLVLRFVKDQFDDYRESTIGAAFLTQTIALDESTTV' A
#
# COMPACT_ATOMS: atom_id res chain seq x y z
N MET A 1 43.50 -5.41 28.77
CA MET A 1 42.07 -5.73 28.92
C MET A 1 41.26 -4.55 28.38
N ALA A 2 41.04 -4.47 27.07
CA ALA A 2 40.28 -3.39 26.45
C ALA A 2 38.85 -3.87 26.18
N ALA A 3 37.88 -3.32 26.90
CA ALA A 3 36.47 -3.63 26.76
C ALA A 3 35.96 -3.05 25.43
N ARG A 4 35.47 -3.94 24.55
CA ARG A 4 34.80 -3.59 23.30
C ARG A 4 33.41 -3.04 23.65
N MET A 5 33.27 -1.72 23.68
CA MET A 5 31.99 -1.05 23.82
C MET A 5 31.07 -1.41 22.66
N GLN A 6 29.84 -1.80 23.01
CA GLN A 6 28.71 -2.11 22.15
C GLN A 6 28.43 -0.92 21.21
N GLN A 7 28.53 -1.10 19.89
CA GLN A 7 28.00 -0.13 18.94
C GLN A 7 26.47 -0.17 19.03
N GLY A 8 25.89 0.96 19.43
CA GLY A 8 24.45 1.17 19.45
C GLY A 8 23.84 0.91 18.08
N GLY A 9 22.71 0.19 18.08
CA GLY A 9 21.92 -0.05 16.88
C GLY A 9 21.59 1.27 16.20
N ARG A 10 21.87 1.34 14.90
CA ARG A 10 21.48 2.47 14.06
C ARG A 10 19.97 2.67 14.20
N PRO A 11 19.46 3.89 14.45
CA PRO A 11 18.02 4.12 14.30
C PRO A 11 17.67 3.78 12.86
N GLY A 12 16.87 2.72 12.68
CA GLY A 12 16.40 2.29 11.37
C GLY A 12 15.68 3.47 10.74
N GLY A 13 16.27 4.07 9.70
CA GLY A 13 15.62 5.14 8.96
C GLY A 13 14.28 4.63 8.44
N THR A 14 13.20 5.39 8.67
CA THR A 14 11.86 5.06 8.21
C THR A 14 11.91 4.73 6.72
N ARG A 15 11.69 3.45 6.36
CA ARG A 15 11.72 3.03 4.96
C ARG A 15 10.47 3.57 4.28
N PHE A 16 10.65 4.44 3.29
CA PHE A 16 9.57 4.94 2.45
C PHE A 16 9.70 4.33 1.05
N ALA A 17 8.63 3.67 0.60
CA ALA A 17 8.52 3.12 -0.75
C ALA A 17 7.25 3.64 -1.42
N GLN A 18 7.35 3.97 -2.71
CA GLN A 18 6.22 4.44 -3.49
C GLN A 18 5.98 3.50 -4.66
N PHE A 19 4.75 3.01 -4.79
CA PHE A 19 4.33 2.11 -5.85
C PHE A 19 3.20 2.73 -6.66
N LYS A 20 3.19 2.46 -7.97
CA LYS A 20 2.05 2.75 -8.86
C LYS A 20 1.47 1.43 -9.31
N LEU A 21 0.24 1.16 -8.89
CA LEU A 21 -0.48 -0.07 -9.22
C LEU A 21 -1.56 0.23 -10.26
N VAL A 22 -1.66 -0.61 -11.29
CA VAL A 22 -2.70 -0.54 -12.32
C VAL A 22 -3.43 -1.87 -12.37
N LEU A 23 -4.73 -1.84 -12.11
CA LEU A 23 -5.60 -3.02 -12.16
C LEU A 23 -6.19 -3.16 -13.56
N LEU A 24 -5.91 -4.29 -14.20
CA LEU A 24 -6.42 -4.63 -15.53
C LEU A 24 -7.45 -5.76 -15.43
N GLY A 25 -8.38 -5.80 -16.37
CA GLY A 25 -9.41 -6.85 -16.44
C GLY A 25 -10.69 -6.36 -17.12
N GLU A 26 -11.59 -7.30 -17.38
CA GLU A 26 -12.89 -7.04 -18.03
C GLU A 26 -13.76 -6.03 -17.28
N SER A 27 -14.75 -5.47 -17.98
CA SER A 27 -15.73 -4.59 -17.34
C SER A 27 -16.51 -5.31 -16.23
N ALA A 28 -16.94 -4.57 -15.21
CA ALA A 28 -17.76 -5.06 -14.10
C ALA A 28 -17.17 -6.18 -13.20
N VAL A 29 -15.91 -6.61 -13.37
CA VAL A 29 -15.27 -7.62 -12.49
C VAL A 29 -14.92 -7.14 -11.07
N GLY A 30 -15.34 -5.92 -10.69
CA GLY A 30 -15.15 -5.38 -9.34
C GLY A 30 -13.82 -4.69 -9.06
N LYS A 31 -13.00 -4.38 -10.08
CA LYS A 31 -11.70 -3.67 -9.92
C LYS A 31 -11.84 -2.43 -9.03
N SER A 32 -12.79 -1.56 -9.35
CA SER A 32 -13.01 -0.30 -8.64
C SER A 32 -13.63 -0.49 -7.25
N SER A 33 -14.28 -1.62 -6.99
CA SER A 33 -14.80 -1.97 -5.67
C SER A 33 -13.68 -2.47 -4.75
N LEU A 34 -12.73 -3.26 -5.27
CA LEU A 34 -11.54 -3.69 -4.54
C LEU A 34 -10.66 -2.51 -4.13
N VAL A 35 -10.39 -1.58 -5.05
CA VAL A 35 -9.61 -0.37 -4.71
C VAL A 35 -10.32 0.48 -3.67
N LEU A 36 -11.64 0.65 -3.80
CA LEU A 36 -12.41 1.43 -2.81
C LEU A 36 -12.33 0.80 -1.43
N ARG A 37 -12.49 -0.52 -1.32
CA ARG A 37 -12.35 -1.26 -0.07
C ARG A 37 -10.95 -1.13 0.51
N PHE A 38 -9.90 -1.24 -0.31
CA PHE A 38 -8.53 -1.08 0.17
C PHE A 38 -8.22 0.32 0.71
N VAL A 39 -8.74 1.38 0.07
CA VAL A 39 -8.42 2.77 0.46
C VAL A 39 -9.34 3.31 1.54
N LYS A 40 -10.64 2.99 1.47
CA LYS A 40 -11.67 3.59 2.34
C LYS A 40 -12.36 2.61 3.28
N ASP A 41 -12.04 1.32 3.19
CA ASP A 41 -12.77 0.24 3.88
C ASP A 41 -14.29 0.28 3.67
N GLN A 42 -14.72 0.61 2.44
CA GLN A 42 -16.12 0.71 2.07
C GLN A 42 -16.44 -0.22 0.89
N PHE A 43 -17.68 -0.70 0.88
CA PHE A 43 -18.27 -1.41 -0.25
C PHE A 43 -19.61 -0.77 -0.59
N ASP A 44 -19.84 -0.63 -1.89
CA ASP A 44 -21.06 -0.06 -2.44
C ASP A 44 -21.69 -1.10 -3.36
N ASP A 45 -22.88 -1.57 -2.98
CA ASP A 45 -23.64 -2.57 -3.71
C ASP A 45 -24.03 -2.07 -5.12
N TYR A 46 -24.14 -0.76 -5.31
CA TYR A 46 -24.60 -0.11 -6.54
C TYR A 46 -23.52 0.77 -7.17
N ARG A 47 -22.30 0.23 -7.23
CA ARG A 47 -21.15 0.95 -7.79
C ARG A 47 -21.29 1.19 -9.29
N GLU A 48 -21.26 2.46 -9.68
CA GLU A 48 -21.29 2.87 -11.09
C GLU A 48 -20.05 2.41 -11.87
N SER A 49 -20.22 2.23 -13.18
CA SER A 49 -19.14 1.92 -14.11
C SER A 49 -18.05 2.99 -14.06
N THR A 50 -16.79 2.55 -14.07
CA THR A 50 -15.65 3.48 -14.12
C THR A 50 -15.50 4.04 -15.52
N ILE A 51 -15.66 5.36 -15.65
CA ILE A 51 -15.46 6.07 -16.91
C ILE A 51 -13.97 6.39 -17.05
N GLY A 52 -13.32 5.80 -18.04
CA GLY A 52 -11.88 5.98 -18.25
C GLY A 52 -11.04 5.32 -17.16
N ALA A 53 -10.39 6.12 -16.32
CA ALA A 53 -9.52 5.65 -15.24
C ALA A 53 -9.82 6.36 -13.92
N ALA A 54 -9.74 5.61 -12.82
CA ALA A 54 -9.84 6.14 -11.46
C ALA A 54 -8.48 6.05 -10.77
N PHE A 55 -8.07 7.14 -10.11
CA PHE A 55 -6.83 7.21 -9.36
C PHE A 55 -7.14 7.36 -7.88
N LEU A 56 -6.60 6.45 -7.08
CA LEU A 56 -6.67 6.52 -5.63
C LEU A 56 -5.25 6.35 -5.06
N THR A 57 -4.99 7.01 -3.94
CA THR A 57 -3.71 6.91 -3.22
C THR A 57 -4.00 6.49 -1.80
N GLN A 58 -3.20 5.55 -1.29
CA GLN A 58 -3.25 5.12 0.09
C GLN A 58 -1.84 5.04 0.65
N THR A 59 -1.66 5.54 1.86
CA THR A 59 -0.42 5.37 2.62
C THR A 59 -0.64 4.29 3.65
N ILE A 60 0.21 3.27 3.65
CA ILE A 60 0.19 2.18 4.61
C ILE A 60 1.52 2.14 5.37
N ALA A 61 1.47 1.76 6.64
CA ALA A 61 2.66 1.37 7.37
C ALA A 61 3.08 -0.03 6.88
N LEU A 62 4.36 -0.19 6.52
CA LEU A 62 4.92 -1.48 6.16
C LEU A 62 5.63 -2.06 7.38
N ASP A 63 5.42 -3.34 7.64
CA ASP A 63 6.11 -4.05 8.72
C ASP A 63 7.60 -4.18 8.40
N GLU A 64 8.45 -4.20 9.44
CA GLU A 64 9.90 -4.31 9.26
C GLU A 64 10.33 -5.59 8.52
N SER A 65 9.54 -6.67 8.67
CA SER A 65 9.74 -7.94 7.97
C SER A 65 9.25 -7.94 6.52
N THR A 66 8.60 -6.86 6.07
CA THR A 66 8.13 -6.76 4.69
C THR A 66 9.30 -6.48 3.75
N THR A 67 9.56 -7.43 2.85
CA THR A 67 10.50 -7.24 1.75
C THR A 67 9.82 -6.41 0.67
N VAL A 68 10.47 -5.30 0.31
CA VAL A 68 10.04 -4.37 -0.76
C VAL A 68 10.86 -4.64 -2.01
#